data_AF-A0A453R4X4-F1
#
_entry.id   AF-A0A453R4X4-F1
#
_cell.length_a   1.000
_cell.length_b   1.000
_cell.length_c   1.000
_cell.angle_alpha   90.00
_cell.angle_beta   90.00
_cell.angle_gamma   90.00
#
_symmetry.space_group_name_H-M   'P 1'
#
loop_
_entity.id
_entity.type
_entity.pdbx_description
1 polymer ?
#
loop_
_entity_poly.entity_id
_entity_poly.type
_entity_poly.pdbx_seq_one_letter_code
_entity_poly.pdbx_strand_id
1 'polypeptide(L)' 'MAAFSQFYNLAGRNFAMLNTALVALLPKKDGASTISDYRPISLIHSIAKLISKVMSMRLATVIQT' A
#
# COMPACT_ATOMS: atom_id res chain seq x y z
N MET A 1 -2.66 9.41 -16.74
CA MET A 1 -2.59 8.07 -17.36
C MET A 1 -1.18 7.55 -17.60
N ALA A 2 -0.12 8.37 -17.73
CA ALA A 2 1.25 7.89 -17.97
C ALA A 2 1.82 6.97 -16.86
N ALA A 3 1.61 7.29 -15.57
CA ALA A 3 2.07 6.41 -14.48
C ALA A 3 1.38 5.03 -14.51
N PHE A 4 0.08 4.99 -14.80
CA PHE A 4 -0.66 3.75 -14.95
C PHE A 4 -0.28 2.98 -16.22
N SER A 5 0.05 3.67 -17.32
CA SER A 5 0.54 3.00 -18.54
C SER A 5 1.95 2.43 -18.33
N GLN A 6 2.83 3.13 -17.62
CA GLN A 6 4.13 2.58 -17.23
C GLN A 6 3.98 1.37 -16.30
N PHE A 7 3.05 1.43 -15.35
CA PHE A 7 2.72 0.29 -14.50
C PHE A 7 2.18 -0.91 -15.31
N TYR A 8 1.23 -0.66 -16.22
CA TYR A 8 0.62 -1.68 -17.07
C TYR A 8 1.65 -2.33 -18.03
N ASN A 9 2.50 -1.53 -18.65
CA ASN A 9 3.54 -2.00 -19.56
C ASN A 9 4.76 -2.60 -18.82
N LEU A 10 4.69 -2.76 -17.49
CA LEU A 10 5.80 -3.21 -16.64
C LEU A 10 7.10 -2.42 -16.89
N ALA A 11 6.98 -1.17 -17.35
CA ALA A 11 8.08 -0.27 -17.67
C ALA A 11 8.68 0.37 -16.40
N GLY A 12 8.74 -0.41 -15.33
CA GLY A 12 9.09 0.00 -13.99
C GLY A 12 10.57 -0.16 -13.70
N ARG A 13 11.41 0.67 -14.31
CA ARG A 13 12.85 0.71 -13.99
C ARG A 13 13.14 0.93 -12.50
N ASN A 14 12.15 1.38 -11.72
CA ASN A 14 12.30 1.71 -10.30
C ASN A 14 11.16 1.19 -9.38
N PHE A 15 10.54 0.06 -9.72
CA PHE A 15 9.53 -0.55 -8.83
C PHE A 15 10.08 -0.96 -7.46
N ALA A 16 11.39 -1.17 -7.33
CA ALA A 16 12.05 -1.37 -6.05
C ALA A 16 11.72 -0.25 -5.04
N MET A 17 11.71 1.02 -5.47
CA MET A 17 11.32 2.13 -4.59
C MET A 17 9.82 2.18 -4.30
N LEU A 18 8.97 1.72 -5.23
CA LEU A 18 7.53 1.60 -4.93
C LEU A 18 7.24 0.49 -3.92
N ASN A 19 8.10 -0.53 -3.86
CA ASN A 19 8.00 -1.65 -2.92
C ASN A 19 8.57 -1.34 -1.53
N THR A 20 9.19 -0.18 -1.31
CA THR A 20 9.57 0.26 0.03
C THR A 20 8.39 0.92 0.73
N ALA A 21 8.33 0.76 2.05
CA ALA A 21 7.33 1.35 2.91
C ALA A 21 7.91 1.69 4.27
N LEU A 22 7.38 2.73 4.90
CA LEU A 22 7.69 3.05 6.29
C LEU A 22 6.75 2.26 7.19
N VAL A 23 7.30 1.44 8.09
CA VAL A 23 6.50 0.78 9.13
C VAL A 23 6.36 1.72 10.31
N ALA A 24 5.14 2.20 10.55
CA ALA A 24 4.82 3.02 11.73
C ALA A 24 4.10 2.16 12.78
N LEU A 25 4.48 2.33 14.04
CA LEU A 25 3.88 1.64 15.17
C LEU A 25 2.82 2.53 15.84
N LEU A 26 1.55 2.16 15.72
CA LEU A 26 0.46 2.86 16.40
C LEU A 26 0.21 2.23 17.77
N PRO A 27 0.25 2.99 18.88
CA PRO A 27 -0.04 2.43 20.21
C PRO A 27 -1.52 2.02 20.30
N LYS A 28 -1.79 0.85 20.89
CA LYS A 28 -3.18 0.39 21.15
C LYS A 28 -3.74 0.88 22.48
N LYS A 29 -2.87 1.24 23.42
CA LYS A 29 -3.19 1.66 24.79
C LYS A 29 -2.22 2.75 25.25
N ASP A 30 -2.63 3.53 26.23
CA ASP A 30 -1.73 4.47 26.91
C ASP A 30 -0.63 3.70 27.67
N GLY A 31 0.59 4.25 27.65
CA GLY A 31 1.76 3.62 28.27
C GLY A 31 2.23 2.34 27.55
N ALA A 32 2.00 2.22 26.24
CA ALA A 32 2.54 1.12 25.43
C ALA A 32 4.07 0.98 25.63
N SER A 33 4.52 -0.21 25.99
CA SER A 33 5.92 -0.46 26.38
C SER A 33 6.53 -1.66 25.68
N THR A 34 5.70 -2.61 25.23
CA THR A 34 6.13 -3.81 24.52
C THR A 34 5.73 -3.76 23.04
N ILE A 35 6.43 -4.47 22.17
CA ILE A 35 6.10 -4.51 20.73
C ILE A 35 4.66 -5.00 20.48
N SER A 36 4.17 -5.91 21.33
CA SER A 36 2.80 -6.42 21.31
C SER A 36 1.74 -5.37 21.64
N ASP A 37 2.11 -4.23 22.23
CA ASP A 37 1.18 -3.12 22.51
C ASP A 37 0.96 -2.21 21.31
N TYR A 38 1.73 -2.39 20.23
CA TYR A 38 1.61 -1.61 19.02
C TYR A 38 0.91 -2.39 17.91
N ARG A 39 0.22 -1.65 17.05
CA ARG A 39 -0.28 -2.12 15.77
C ARG A 39 0.63 -1.57 14.66
N PRO A 40 1.41 -2.40 13.97
CA PRO A 40 2.18 -1.93 12.83
C PRO A 40 1.24 -1.56 11.69
N ILE A 41 1.51 -0.42 11.06
CA ILE A 41 0.90 -0.02 9.80
C ILE A 41 1.99 0.19 8.75
N SER A 42 1.72 -0.23 7.52
CA SER A 42 2.60 0.02 6.38
C SER A 42 2.18 1.31 5.68
N LEU A 43 3.03 2.32 5.73
CA LEU A 43 2.87 3.57 5.00
C LEU A 43 3.56 3.42 3.65
N ILE A 44 2.78 2.96 2.67
CA ILE A 44 3.21 2.83 1.27
C ILE A 44 3.17 4.17 0.53
N HIS A 45 3.94 4.28 -0.55
CA HIS A 45 3.90 5.44 -1.44
C HIS A 45 2.52 5.67 -2.06
N SER A 46 2.16 6.94 -2.27
CA SER A 46 0.84 7.36 -2.78
C SER A 46 0.50 6.71 -4.14
N ILE A 47 1.48 6.56 -5.02
CA ILE A 47 1.30 5.92 -6.34
C ILE A 47 0.86 4.47 -6.21
N ALA A 48 1.53 3.68 -5.36
CA ALA A 48 1.17 2.28 -5.12
C ALA A 48 -0.27 2.17 -4.54
N LYS A 49 -0.63 3.09 -3.64
CA LYS A 49 -1.99 3.17 -3.08
C LYS A 49 -3.06 3.48 -4.12
N LEU A 50 -2.79 4.41 -5.03
CA LEU A 50 -3.71 4.75 -6.13
C LEU A 50 -3.90 3.59 -7.09
N ILE A 51 -2.82 2.90 -7.46
CA ILE A 51 -2.87 1.72 -8.32
C ILE A 51 -3.71 0.62 -7.68
N SER A 52 -3.43 0.30 -6.41
CA SER A 52 -4.20 -0.69 -5.64
C SER A 52 -5.68 -0.34 -5.55
N LYS A 53 -6.02 0.94 -5.32
CA LYS A 53 -7.42 1.38 -5.27
C LYS A 53 -8.14 1.17 -6.61
N VAL A 54 -7.54 1.58 -7.73
CA VAL A 54 -8.14 1.38 -9.06
C VAL A 54 -8.32 -0.12 -9.35
N MET A 55 -7.34 -0.95 -9.02
CA MET A 55 -7.45 -2.40 -9.17
C MET A 55 -8.58 -2.96 -8.31
N SER A 56 -8.70 -2.56 -7.05
CA SER A 56 -9.78 -3.01 -6.16
C SER A 56 -11.16 -2.62 -6.67
N MET A 57 -11.31 -1.44 -7.26
CA MET A 57 -12.58 -0.98 -7.82
C MET A 57 -12.96 -1.81 -9.04
N ARG A 58 -12.00 -2.15 -9.91
CA ARG A 58 -12.22 -3.03 -11.06
C ARG A 58 -12.48 -4.47 -10.64
N LEU A 59 -11.84 -4.94 -9.57
CA LEU A 59 -12.03 -6.28 -9.05
C LEU A 59 -13.41 -6.44 -8.39
N ALA A 60 -13.88 -5.41 -7.69
CA ALA A 60 -15.20 -5.40 -7.06
C ALA A 60 -16.35 -5.58 -8.05
N THR A 61 -16.17 -5.23 -9.33
CA THR A 61 -17.21 -5.44 -10.35
C THR A 61 -17.27 -6.86 -10.89
N VAL A 62 -16.28 -7.72 -10.59
CA VAL A 62 -16.19 -9.09 -11.12
C VAL A 62 -16.23 -10.16 -10.04
N ILE A 63 -15.92 -9.82 -8.80
CA ILE A 63 -16.15 -10.72 -7.65
C ILE A 63 -17.62 -10.63 -7.27
N GLN A 64 -18.35 -11.76 -7.33
CA GLN A 64 -19.66 -11.89 -6.70
C GLN A 64 -19.48 -11.92 -5.18
N THR A 65 -20.09 -10.94 -4.50
CA THR A 65 -20.24 -10.93 -3.03
C THR A 65 -21.17 -12.03 -2.56
#